data_AF-A0A1Y2FWQ3-F1
#
_entry.id   AF-A0A1Y2FWQ3-F1
#
_cell.length_a   1.000
_cell.length_b   1.000
_cell.length_c   1.000
_cell.angle_alpha   90.00
_cell.angle_beta   90.00
_cell.angle_gamma   90.00
#
_symmetry.space_group_name_H-M   'P 1'
#
loop_
_entity.id
_entity.type
_entity.pdbx_description
1 polymer ?
#
loop_
_entity_poly.entity_id
_entity_poly.type
_entity_poly.pdbx_seq_one_letter_code
_entity_poly.pdbx_strand_id
1 'polypeptide(L)'
;MTSVSSPSKPTPATTTSAPSSPVKAAPATTSEDKVEPVAAAAPAGAEEEVAEVGEASTAAVVDMDVFGQLLEIDDDETHEFSKTLAFDYISQAETTFTEFEEALNAKDLDSLSRKGHFLKGSSAALGLQRVQHSCESMQHFGNRKNEHGEGPTLSEEEALKRCRVLLVRLRKEQDEAKEWLEKFYKQ
;
A
#
# COMPACT_ATOMS: atom_id res chain seq x y z
N MET A 1 -39.96 63.45 18.26
CA MET A 1 -40.45 62.06 18.14
C MET A 1 -39.44 61.34 17.25
N THR A 2 -38.66 60.43 17.87
CA THR A 2 -37.90 59.27 17.29
C THR A 2 -37.12 59.53 15.99
N SER A 3 -35.80 59.81 15.99
CA SER A 3 -34.65 58.92 16.34
C SER A 3 -34.86 57.45 15.99
N VAL A 4 -34.22 57.00 14.90
CA VAL A 4 -34.00 55.57 14.60
C VAL A 4 -32.51 55.37 14.33
N SER A 5 -31.90 54.55 15.20
CA SER A 5 -30.51 54.12 15.15
C SER A 5 -30.33 52.92 14.21
N SER A 6 -29.12 52.82 13.63
CA SER A 6 -28.54 51.64 12.97
C SER A 6 -28.50 50.39 13.86
N PRO A 7 -28.11 49.21 13.32
CA PRO A 7 -26.68 48.89 13.31
C PRO A 7 -26.15 48.14 12.06
N SER A 8 -24.93 48.52 11.68
CA SER A 8 -24.03 47.80 10.77
C SER A 8 -23.54 46.49 11.38
N LYS A 9 -23.39 45.46 10.54
CA LYS A 9 -22.90 44.12 10.90
C LYS A 9 -21.35 44.10 10.85
N PRO A 10 -20.65 43.53 11.85
CA PRO A 10 -19.19 43.48 11.88
C PRO A 10 -18.60 42.28 11.12
N THR A 11 -17.47 42.50 10.46
CA THR A 11 -16.53 41.49 9.93
C THR A 11 -15.62 40.96 11.04
N PRO A 12 -15.28 39.65 11.08
CA PRO A 12 -14.24 39.15 11.95
C PRO A 12 -12.87 39.22 11.26
N ALA A 13 -11.94 39.97 11.87
CA ALA A 13 -10.51 39.89 11.61
C ALA A 13 -9.89 38.85 12.54
N THR A 14 -9.24 37.82 11.99
CA THR A 14 -8.44 36.86 12.76
C THR A 14 -6.97 37.22 12.61
N THR A 15 -6.47 37.94 13.62
CA THR A 15 -5.06 38.04 13.95
C THR A 15 -4.74 36.92 14.92
N THR A 16 -3.75 36.07 14.63
CA THR A 16 -3.09 35.26 15.67
C THR A 16 -1.60 35.22 15.39
N SER A 17 -0.88 35.67 16.40
CA SER A 17 0.54 35.95 16.44
C SER A 17 1.33 34.72 16.87
N ALA A 18 2.43 34.42 16.17
CA ALA A 18 3.66 33.88 16.78
C ALA A 18 4.43 35.09 17.41
N PRO A 19 5.49 34.96 18.26
CA PRO A 19 6.51 33.90 18.25
C PRO A 19 7.24 33.55 19.60
N SER A 20 8.21 32.62 19.49
CA SER A 20 9.54 32.56 20.13
C SER A 20 9.82 31.74 21.43
N SER A 21 10.81 30.86 21.28
CA SER A 21 11.62 29.98 22.17
C SER A 21 12.46 30.72 23.25
N PRO A 22 13.57 30.22 23.87
CA PRO A 22 14.16 28.86 24.07
C PRO A 22 14.72 28.62 25.52
N VAL A 23 15.13 27.39 25.92
CA VAL A 23 16.30 27.19 26.84
C VAL A 23 16.94 25.80 26.69
N LYS A 24 18.26 25.76 26.90
CA LYS A 24 19.27 24.72 26.64
C LYS A 24 19.91 24.26 27.97
N ALA A 25 20.27 22.98 28.13
CA ALA A 25 21.54 22.50 28.73
C ALA A 25 21.61 20.96 28.93
N ALA A 26 22.74 20.37 28.51
CA ALA A 26 23.31 19.05 28.86
C ALA A 26 24.31 19.22 30.06
N PRO A 27 25.18 18.27 30.52
CA PRO A 27 25.57 16.93 30.00
C PRO A 27 25.93 15.82 31.05
N ALA A 28 26.50 14.70 30.52
CA ALA A 28 27.35 13.64 31.13
C ALA A 28 26.62 12.43 31.80
N THR A 29 27.03 11.16 31.73
CA THR A 29 28.36 10.49 31.59
C THR A 29 28.27 9.07 30.98
N THR A 30 29.44 8.60 30.50
CA THR A 30 29.88 7.32 29.90
C THR A 30 29.71 6.04 30.76
N SER A 31 29.56 4.87 30.10
CA SER A 31 30.37 3.64 30.32
C SER A 31 30.01 2.52 29.32
N GLU A 32 31.03 2.05 28.61
CA GLU A 32 31.09 0.78 27.86
C GLU A 32 31.14 -0.41 28.83
N ASP A 33 30.49 -1.53 28.51
CA ASP A 33 31.10 -2.84 28.73
C ASP A 33 30.62 -3.87 27.69
N LYS A 34 31.56 -4.69 27.28
CA LYS A 34 31.62 -5.54 26.10
C LYS A 34 31.49 -6.99 26.58
N VAL A 35 30.49 -7.73 26.09
CA VAL A 35 30.53 -9.20 26.17
C VAL A 35 29.89 -9.84 24.92
N GLU A 36 30.74 -10.46 24.11
CA GLU A 36 30.46 -11.57 23.18
C GLU A 36 31.50 -12.67 23.49
N PRO A 37 31.36 -13.92 23.00
CA PRO A 37 30.15 -14.69 22.68
C PRO A 37 30.20 -16.12 23.31
N VAL A 38 29.09 -16.84 23.35
CA VAL A 38 29.11 -18.31 23.45
C VAL A 38 28.18 -18.91 22.39
N ALA A 39 28.79 -19.80 21.62
CA ALA A 39 28.25 -20.46 20.45
C ALA A 39 27.29 -21.60 20.78
N ALA A 40 26.43 -21.84 19.78
CA ALA A 40 25.95 -23.12 19.29
C ALA A 40 25.08 -23.99 20.21
N ALA A 41 23.78 -24.02 19.90
CA ALA A 41 23.08 -25.28 19.66
C ALA A 41 21.88 -25.02 18.73
N ALA A 42 21.97 -25.52 17.50
CA ALA A 42 20.85 -25.67 16.60
C ALA A 42 19.94 -26.82 17.08
N PRO A 43 18.63 -26.70 16.87
CA PRO A 43 17.85 -27.77 16.27
C PRO A 43 17.37 -27.25 14.89
N ALA A 44 17.75 -27.86 13.78
CA ALA A 44 17.21 -29.13 13.27
C ALA A 44 15.68 -29.07 13.14
N GLY A 45 15.23 -28.78 11.91
CA GLY A 45 13.95 -29.24 11.37
C GLY A 45 12.71 -28.51 11.88
N ALA A 46 12.52 -27.25 11.48
CA ALA A 46 11.18 -26.79 11.19
C ALA A 46 10.99 -27.03 9.69
N GLU A 47 10.27 -28.09 9.34
CA GLU A 47 9.68 -28.20 8.01
C GLU A 47 8.84 -26.93 7.82
N GLU A 48 9.25 -26.06 6.89
CA GLU A 48 8.38 -24.99 6.43
C GLU A 48 7.16 -25.68 5.84
N GLU A 49 6.07 -25.76 6.60
CA GLU A 49 4.75 -25.70 5.99
C GLU A 49 4.75 -24.39 5.22
N VAL A 50 5.01 -24.47 3.92
CA VAL A 50 4.81 -23.36 2.99
C VAL A 50 3.38 -22.92 3.25
N ALA A 51 3.20 -21.71 3.76
CA ALA A 51 1.86 -21.19 3.93
C ALA A 51 1.26 -21.18 2.53
N GLU A 52 0.28 -22.05 2.29
CA GLU A 52 -0.46 -22.15 1.03
C GLU A 52 -1.19 -20.82 0.83
N VAL A 53 -0.50 -19.90 0.16
CA VAL A 53 -1.12 -18.79 -0.55
C VAL A 53 -1.59 -19.42 -1.86
N GLY A 54 -2.89 -19.32 -2.17
CA GLY A 54 -3.48 -20.08 -3.25
C GLY A 54 -2.83 -19.82 -4.60
N GLU A 55 -3.27 -20.60 -5.58
CA GLU A 55 -2.53 -20.73 -6.84
C GLU A 55 -2.36 -19.39 -7.57
N ALA A 56 -1.21 -19.24 -8.24
CA ALA A 56 -0.96 -18.10 -9.10
C ALA A 56 -2.03 -18.00 -10.19
N SER A 57 -2.66 -16.83 -10.33
CA SER A 57 -3.61 -16.62 -11.42
C SER A 57 -2.88 -16.73 -12.75
N THR A 58 -3.36 -17.62 -13.62
CA THR A 58 -2.83 -17.84 -14.98
C THR A 58 -3.40 -16.85 -16.00
N ALA A 59 -4.11 -15.82 -15.54
CA ALA A 59 -4.67 -14.79 -16.39
C ALA A 59 -3.58 -14.03 -17.17
N ALA A 60 -3.97 -13.34 -18.23
CA ALA A 60 -3.09 -12.40 -18.89
C ALA A 60 -2.59 -11.32 -17.90
N VAL A 61 -1.46 -10.69 -18.20
CA VAL A 61 -0.93 -9.58 -17.39
C VAL A 61 -1.94 -8.42 -17.33
N VAL A 62 -2.63 -8.18 -18.46
CA VAL A 62 -3.65 -7.13 -18.60
C VAL A 62 -4.86 -7.72 -19.31
N ASP A 63 -6.04 -7.46 -18.76
CA ASP A 63 -7.34 -7.70 -19.38
C ASP A 63 -7.57 -6.68 -20.49
N MET A 64 -7.54 -7.13 -21.74
CA MET A 64 -7.69 -6.25 -22.90
C MET A 64 -9.12 -5.73 -23.08
N ASP A 65 -10.13 -6.38 -22.51
CA ASP A 65 -11.50 -5.87 -22.59
C ASP A 65 -11.65 -4.66 -21.66
N VAL A 66 -11.14 -4.75 -20.44
CA VAL A 66 -11.12 -3.62 -19.49
C VAL A 66 -10.18 -2.51 -19.96
N PHE A 67 -8.97 -2.87 -20.41
CA PHE A 67 -8.01 -1.88 -20.89
C PHE A 67 -8.48 -1.22 -22.18
N GLY A 68 -9.15 -1.94 -23.08
CA GLY A 68 -9.77 -1.38 -24.29
C GLY A 68 -10.83 -0.35 -23.98
N GLN A 69 -11.70 -0.61 -22.99
CA GLN A 69 -12.68 0.37 -22.50
C GLN A 69 -12.02 1.65 -21.95
N LEU A 70 -10.86 1.52 -21.30
CA LEU A 70 -10.08 2.67 -20.85
C LEU A 70 -9.55 3.48 -22.03
N LEU A 71 -9.04 2.82 -23.08
CA LEU A 71 -8.57 3.49 -24.30
C LEU A 71 -9.69 4.18 -25.06
N GLU A 72 -10.93 3.66 -25.03
CA GLU A 72 -12.10 4.31 -25.62
C GLU A 72 -12.45 5.66 -24.94
N ILE A 73 -11.96 5.90 -23.72
CA ILE A 73 -12.09 7.19 -23.02
C ILE A 73 -11.09 8.21 -23.54
N ASP A 74 -9.97 7.78 -24.13
CA ASP A 74 -9.08 8.71 -24.81
C ASP A 74 -9.80 9.26 -26.05
N ASP A 75 -10.16 10.55 -25.99
CA ASP A 75 -10.83 11.27 -27.09
C ASP A 75 -9.96 11.42 -28.36
N ASP A 76 -8.69 11.00 -28.31
CA ASP A 76 -7.70 11.13 -29.39
C ASP A 76 -6.71 9.94 -29.46
N GLU A 77 -5.92 9.91 -30.53
CA GLU A 77 -4.92 8.85 -30.80
C GLU A 77 -3.66 8.96 -29.91
N THR A 78 -3.54 9.98 -29.05
CA THR A 78 -2.35 10.21 -28.23
C THR A 78 -2.38 9.43 -26.92
N HIS A 79 -3.55 8.91 -26.55
CA HIS A 79 -3.80 8.17 -25.32
C HIS A 79 -3.32 8.91 -24.05
N GLU A 80 -3.40 10.25 -24.02
CA GLU A 80 -2.80 11.05 -22.94
C GLU A 80 -3.43 10.75 -21.57
N PHE A 81 -4.74 10.53 -21.52
CA PHE A 81 -5.44 10.25 -20.27
C PHE A 81 -5.10 8.86 -19.74
N SER A 82 -5.25 7.81 -20.56
CA SER A 82 -4.93 6.45 -20.14
C SER A 82 -3.43 6.28 -19.81
N LYS A 83 -2.54 6.97 -20.54
CA LYS A 83 -1.11 7.03 -20.25
C LYS A 83 -0.85 7.65 -18.89
N THR A 84 -1.41 8.82 -18.62
CA THR A 84 -1.24 9.50 -17.33
C THR A 84 -1.72 8.60 -16.18
N LEU A 85 -2.89 7.98 -16.34
CA LEU A 85 -3.43 7.05 -15.34
C LEU A 85 -2.50 5.85 -15.09
N ALA A 86 -1.91 5.29 -16.15
CA ALA A 86 -0.97 4.17 -16.04
C ALA A 86 0.34 4.56 -15.31
N PHE A 87 0.92 5.72 -15.61
CA PHE A 87 2.14 6.19 -14.94
C PHE A 87 1.90 6.63 -13.49
N ASP A 88 0.74 7.22 -13.21
CA ASP A 88 0.29 7.52 -11.85
C ASP A 88 0.12 6.24 -11.03
N TYR A 89 -0.50 5.21 -11.61
CA TYR A 89 -0.60 3.90 -11.00
C TYR A 89 0.77 3.28 -10.69
N ILE A 90 1.72 3.32 -11.64
CA ILE A 90 3.07 2.77 -11.42
C ILE A 90 3.73 3.44 -10.21
N SER A 91 3.67 4.77 -10.14
CA SER A 91 4.24 5.56 -9.04
C SER A 91 3.53 5.27 -7.69
N GLN A 92 2.20 5.15 -7.74
CA GLN A 92 1.39 4.78 -6.58
C GLN A 92 1.73 3.38 -6.06
N ALA A 93 1.90 2.41 -6.96
CA ALA A 93 2.27 1.06 -6.62
C ALA A 93 3.64 1.02 -5.92
N GLU A 94 4.67 1.66 -6.49
CA GLU A 94 6.01 1.72 -5.87
C GLU A 94 5.97 2.25 -4.43
N THR A 95 5.19 3.30 -4.19
CA THR A 95 4.97 3.84 -2.84
C THR A 95 4.28 2.81 -1.95
N THR A 96 3.22 2.18 -2.45
CA THR A 96 2.42 1.21 -1.68
C THR A 96 3.22 -0.04 -1.31
N PHE A 97 4.14 -0.50 -2.17
CA PHE A 97 5.03 -1.63 -1.84
C PHE A 97 5.97 -1.31 -0.67
N THR A 98 6.48 -0.08 -0.61
CA THR A 98 7.29 0.36 0.53
C THR A 98 6.44 0.33 1.82
N GLU A 99 5.21 0.82 1.75
CA GLU A 99 4.28 0.81 2.89
C GLU A 99 3.87 -0.62 3.31
N PHE A 100 3.78 -1.57 2.36
CA PHE A 100 3.54 -2.98 2.68
C PHE A 100 4.70 -3.58 3.47
N GLU A 101 5.94 -3.31 3.07
CA GLU A 101 7.14 -3.80 3.78
C GLU A 101 7.21 -3.21 5.19
N GLU A 102 6.94 -1.91 5.34
CA GLU A 102 6.85 -1.24 6.65
C GLU A 102 5.77 -1.87 7.54
N ALA A 103 4.56 -2.09 7.01
CA ALA A 103 3.47 -2.70 7.75
C ALA A 103 3.78 -4.15 8.16
N LEU A 104 4.44 -4.94 7.30
CA LEU A 104 4.90 -6.29 7.65
C LEU A 104 5.96 -6.29 8.76
N ASN A 105 6.87 -5.32 8.75
CA ASN A 105 7.89 -5.16 9.79
C ASN A 105 7.27 -4.72 11.12
N ALA A 106 6.27 -3.82 11.07
CA ALA A 106 5.49 -3.38 12.22
C ALA A 106 4.43 -4.40 12.68
N LYS A 107 4.22 -5.49 11.91
CA LYS A 107 3.15 -6.49 12.11
C LYS A 107 1.73 -5.88 12.11
N ASP A 108 1.55 -4.80 11.33
CA ASP A 108 0.27 -4.08 11.23
C ASP A 108 -0.62 -4.66 10.13
N LEU A 109 -1.43 -5.65 10.50
CA LEU A 109 -2.39 -6.32 9.62
C LEU A 109 -3.49 -5.39 9.09
N ASP A 110 -3.89 -4.37 9.86
CA ASP A 110 -4.93 -3.43 9.46
C ASP A 110 -4.42 -2.50 8.33
N SER A 111 -3.19 -2.03 8.46
CA SER A 111 -2.52 -1.29 7.38
C SER A 111 -2.33 -2.15 6.14
N LEU A 112 -1.92 -3.42 6.26
CA LEU A 112 -1.85 -4.37 5.13
C LEU A 112 -3.20 -4.50 4.42
N SER A 113 -4.29 -4.63 5.19
CA SER A 113 -5.65 -4.72 4.66
C SER A 113 -6.07 -3.48 3.86
N ARG A 114 -5.86 -2.28 4.44
CA ARG A 114 -6.20 -1.00 3.81
C ARG A 114 -5.38 -0.75 2.54
N LYS A 115 -4.08 -1.06 2.55
CA LYS A 115 -3.20 -0.89 1.39
C LYS A 115 -3.53 -1.88 0.28
N GLY A 116 -3.85 -3.13 0.62
CA GLY A 116 -4.39 -4.11 -0.33
C GLY A 116 -5.66 -3.61 -1.01
N HIS A 117 -6.62 -3.09 -0.23
CA HIS A 117 -7.85 -2.53 -0.79
C HIS A 117 -7.60 -1.33 -1.73
N PHE A 118 -6.70 -0.44 -1.32
CA PHE A 118 -6.35 0.75 -2.11
C PHE A 118 -5.74 0.38 -3.47
N LEU A 119 -4.70 -0.46 -3.47
CA LEU A 119 -4.02 -0.87 -4.70
C LEU A 119 -4.87 -1.79 -5.58
N LYS A 120 -5.79 -2.57 -4.99
CA LYS A 120 -6.82 -3.33 -5.72
C LYS A 120 -7.67 -2.41 -6.61
N GLY A 121 -8.11 -1.27 -6.08
CA GLY A 121 -8.98 -0.35 -6.83
C GLY A 121 -8.29 0.25 -8.06
N SER A 122 -7.05 0.70 -7.90
CA SER A 122 -6.30 1.32 -8.99
C SER A 122 -5.79 0.29 -10.02
N SER A 123 -5.42 -0.92 -9.60
CA SER A 123 -5.06 -2.01 -10.53
C SER A 123 -6.26 -2.50 -11.37
N ALA A 124 -7.46 -2.56 -10.77
CA ALA A 124 -8.67 -2.95 -11.48
C ALA A 124 -9.05 -1.97 -12.61
N ALA A 125 -8.86 -0.66 -12.39
CA ALA A 125 -9.15 0.36 -13.40
C ALA A 125 -8.28 0.24 -14.67
N LEU A 126 -7.12 -0.40 -14.57
CA LEU A 126 -6.19 -0.65 -15.67
C LEU A 126 -6.28 -2.09 -16.21
N GLY A 127 -7.24 -2.90 -15.74
CA GLY A 127 -7.36 -4.29 -16.16
C GLY A 127 -6.26 -5.21 -15.65
N LEU A 128 -5.51 -4.84 -14.60
CA LEU A 128 -4.37 -5.61 -14.08
C LEU A 128 -4.85 -6.74 -13.14
N GLN A 129 -5.59 -7.70 -13.69
CA GLN A 129 -6.34 -8.70 -12.92
C GLN A 129 -5.50 -9.50 -11.92
N ARG A 130 -4.27 -9.87 -12.30
CA ARG A 130 -3.37 -10.63 -11.41
C ARG A 130 -3.01 -9.83 -10.16
N VAL A 131 -2.61 -8.58 -10.36
CA VAL A 131 -2.32 -7.64 -9.27
C VAL A 131 -3.57 -7.37 -8.43
N GLN A 132 -4.72 -7.17 -9.07
CA GLN A 132 -6.00 -6.97 -8.40
C GLN A 132 -6.35 -8.15 -7.48
N HIS A 133 -6.23 -9.39 -7.97
CA HIS A 133 -6.52 -10.60 -7.18
C HIS A 133 -5.57 -10.74 -6.00
N SER A 134 -4.26 -10.56 -6.21
CA SER A 134 -3.29 -10.61 -5.12
C SER A 134 -3.52 -9.50 -4.09
N CYS A 135 -3.92 -8.30 -4.51
CA CYS A 135 -4.31 -7.22 -3.60
C CYS A 135 -5.57 -7.55 -2.78
N GLU A 136 -6.53 -8.26 -3.37
CA GLU A 136 -7.71 -8.79 -2.67
C GLU A 136 -7.34 -9.85 -1.63
N SER A 137 -6.47 -10.80 -1.98
CA SER A 137 -5.94 -11.77 -1.02
C SER A 137 -5.20 -11.07 0.14
N MET A 138 -4.43 -10.01 -0.15
CA MET A 138 -3.73 -9.20 0.86
C MET A 138 -4.73 -8.53 1.81
N GLN A 139 -5.83 -7.99 1.25
CA GLN A 139 -6.93 -7.44 2.04
C GLN A 139 -7.54 -8.49 2.97
N HIS A 140 -7.77 -9.72 2.48
CA HIS A 140 -8.36 -10.78 3.28
C HIS A 140 -7.42 -11.28 4.39
N PHE A 141 -6.14 -11.52 4.08
CA PHE A 141 -5.16 -11.92 5.08
C PHE A 141 -4.94 -10.83 6.14
N GLY A 142 -4.90 -9.55 5.75
CA GLY A 142 -4.86 -8.43 6.70
C GLY A 142 -6.07 -8.41 7.65
N ASN A 143 -7.23 -8.90 7.22
CA ASN A 143 -8.41 -9.05 8.08
C ASN A 143 -8.43 -10.40 8.84
N ARG A 144 -7.33 -11.14 8.85
CA ARG A 144 -7.18 -12.48 9.43
C ARG A 144 -8.19 -13.48 8.88
N LYS A 145 -8.50 -13.39 7.59
CA LYS A 145 -9.33 -14.34 6.85
C LYS A 145 -8.48 -15.19 5.92
N ASN A 146 -9.04 -16.27 5.40
CA ASN A 146 -8.36 -17.04 4.36
C ASN A 146 -8.33 -16.26 3.04
N GLU A 147 -7.73 -16.84 1.99
CA GLU A 147 -7.56 -16.18 0.70
C GLU A 147 -8.89 -15.73 0.06
N HIS A 148 -9.97 -16.47 0.29
CA HIS A 148 -11.30 -16.17 -0.25
C HIS A 148 -12.15 -15.27 0.66
N GLY A 149 -11.60 -14.83 1.80
CA GLY A 149 -12.34 -14.03 2.78
C GLY A 149 -13.35 -14.83 3.62
N GLU A 150 -13.27 -16.16 3.58
CA GLU A 150 -14.18 -17.11 4.23
C GLU A 150 -13.49 -17.90 5.35
N GLY A 151 -14.23 -18.81 5.96
CA GLY A 151 -13.68 -19.79 6.90
C GLY A 151 -13.33 -19.22 8.29
N PRO A 152 -12.61 -20.01 9.10
CA PRO A 152 -12.22 -19.62 10.44
C PRO A 152 -11.18 -18.50 10.41
N THR A 153 -11.20 -17.62 11.42
CA THR A 153 -10.22 -16.55 11.59
C THR A 153 -8.82 -17.13 11.77
N LEU A 154 -7.86 -16.64 11.00
CA LEU A 154 -6.45 -17.00 11.10
C LEU A 154 -5.84 -16.47 12.40
N SER A 155 -4.81 -17.15 12.90
CA SER A 155 -3.92 -16.54 13.89
C SER A 155 -3.19 -15.35 13.25
N GLU A 156 -2.77 -14.39 14.08
CA GLU A 156 -2.01 -13.23 13.61
C GLU A 156 -0.70 -13.65 12.93
N GLU A 157 -0.01 -14.64 13.51
CA GLU A 157 1.24 -15.18 12.96
C GLU A 157 1.05 -15.83 11.58
N GLU A 158 -0.02 -16.62 11.41
CA GLU A 158 -0.35 -17.25 10.14
C GLU A 158 -0.75 -16.21 9.07
N ALA A 159 -1.55 -15.21 9.45
CA ALA A 159 -1.91 -14.11 8.57
C ALA A 159 -0.67 -13.35 8.08
N LEU A 160 0.26 -13.00 8.99
CA LEU A 160 1.50 -12.33 8.64
C LEU A 160 2.38 -13.18 7.72
N LYS A 161 2.48 -14.49 7.98
CA LYS A 161 3.24 -15.42 7.12
C LYS A 161 2.68 -15.45 5.70
N ARG A 162 1.35 -15.55 5.55
CA ARG A 162 0.68 -15.49 4.24
C ARG A 162 0.87 -14.14 3.55
N CYS A 163 0.75 -13.03 4.26
CA CYS A 163 1.01 -11.70 3.69
C CYS A 163 2.45 -11.58 3.16
N ARG A 164 3.46 -12.14 3.86
CA ARG A 164 4.85 -12.13 3.39
C ARG A 164 5.03 -12.90 2.09
N VAL A 165 4.50 -14.13 2.02
CA VAL A 165 4.60 -14.98 0.82
C VAL A 165 3.84 -14.32 -0.34
N LEU A 166 2.64 -13.79 -0.08
CA LEU A 166 1.83 -13.11 -1.07
C LEU A 166 2.50 -11.84 -1.59
N LEU A 167 3.18 -11.05 -0.74
CA LEU A 167 3.85 -9.82 -1.17
C LEU A 167 4.94 -10.10 -2.22
N VAL A 168 5.66 -11.20 -2.09
CA VAL A 168 6.67 -11.63 -3.08
C VAL A 168 6.01 -11.90 -4.44
N ARG A 169 4.88 -12.63 -4.43
CA ARG A 169 4.09 -12.89 -5.65
C ARG A 169 3.55 -11.58 -6.26
N LEU A 170 2.92 -10.76 -5.44
CA LEU A 170 2.34 -9.47 -5.82
C LEU A 170 3.40 -8.55 -6.44
N ARG A 171 4.63 -8.55 -5.92
CA ARG A 171 5.74 -7.77 -6.49
C ARG A 171 6.07 -8.21 -7.91
N LYS A 172 6.18 -9.52 -8.15
CA LYS A 172 6.44 -10.07 -9.48
C LYS A 172 5.33 -9.69 -10.47
N GLU A 173 4.07 -9.86 -10.06
CA GLU A 173 2.91 -9.50 -10.88
C GLU A 173 2.88 -7.99 -11.20
N GLN A 174 3.28 -7.15 -10.24
CA GLN A 174 3.39 -5.71 -10.46
C GLN A 174 4.51 -5.36 -11.44
N ASP A 175 5.68 -5.99 -11.32
CA ASP A 175 6.81 -5.73 -12.23
C ASP A 175 6.46 -6.11 -13.68
N GLU A 176 5.76 -7.24 -13.87
CA GLU A 176 5.23 -7.67 -15.17
C GLU A 176 4.20 -6.67 -15.72
N ALA A 177 3.29 -6.17 -14.88
CA ALA A 177 2.30 -5.17 -15.26
C ALA A 177 2.95 -3.82 -15.65
N LYS A 178 3.94 -3.37 -14.88
CA LYS A 178 4.72 -2.16 -15.16
C LYS A 178 5.43 -2.27 -16.51
N GLU A 179 6.13 -3.37 -16.75
CA GLU A 179 6.85 -3.58 -18.02
C GLU A 179 5.88 -3.55 -19.21
N TRP A 180 4.73 -4.20 -19.07
CA TRP A 180 3.69 -4.21 -20.10
C TRP A 180 3.17 -2.79 -20.40
N LEU A 181 2.78 -2.04 -19.37
CA LEU A 181 2.25 -0.68 -19.51
C LEU A 181 3.29 0.27 -20.13
N GLU A 182 4.52 0.23 -19.64
CA GLU A 182 5.60 1.04 -20.19
C GLU A 182 5.86 0.71 -21.67
N LYS A 183 5.82 -0.57 -22.04
CA LYS A 183 6.00 -0.99 -23.42
C LYS A 183 4.85 -0.55 -24.31
N PHE A 184 3.62 -0.57 -23.80
CA PHE A 184 2.44 -0.13 -24.54
C PHE A 184 2.55 1.37 -24.90
N TYR A 185 2.87 2.25 -23.94
CA TYR A 185 2.92 3.71 -24.16
C TYR A 185 4.25 4.28 -24.67
N LYS A 186 5.26 3.43 -24.91
CA LYS A 186 6.51 3.77 -25.62
C LYS A 186 6.41 3.55 -27.13
N GLN A 187 5.39 2.82 -27.59
CA GLN A 187 5.07 2.64 -29.00
C GLN A 187 4.35 3.88 -29.54
#